data_AF-A0A524FU44-F1
#
_entry.id   AF-A0A524FU44-F1
#
_cell.length_a   1.000
_cell.length_b   1.000
_cell.length_c   1.000
_cell.angle_alpha   90.00
_cell.angle_beta   90.00
_cell.angle_gamma   90.00
#
_symmetry.space_group_name_H-M   'P 1'
#
loop_
_entity.id
_entity.type
_entity.pdbx_description
1 polymer ?
#
loop_
_entity_poly.entity_id
_entity_poly.type
_entity_poly.pdbx_seq_one_letter_code
_entity_poly.pdbx_strand_id
1 'polypeptide(L)'
;MGVAGNKHVLIESLNAMRKNLESSYDLKTYVDEESRLLQGLGSKYPGYLVFSDYRRNEGKRRFNEITELIGTAVSEIECCDTKKAAIIYLETLKAVLLQSRWVNVLEIFANDGSEVI
;
A
#
# COMPACT_ATOMS: atom_id res chain seq x y z
N MET A 1 -1.31 11.10 33.86
CA MET A 1 -0.94 10.72 32.48
C MET A 1 -1.61 9.37 32.18
N GLY A 2 -2.89 9.22 31.92
CA GLY A 2 -3.87 10.03 31.21
C GLY A 2 -4.34 9.19 30.03
N VAL A 3 -5.40 8.40 30.21
CA VAL A 3 -5.96 7.38 29.28
C VAL A 3 -6.07 7.84 27.81
N ALA A 4 -6.15 9.15 27.56
CA ALA A 4 -6.11 9.77 26.23
C ALA A 4 -4.76 9.67 25.51
N GLY A 5 -3.63 9.69 26.24
CA GLY A 5 -2.28 9.66 25.66
C GLY A 5 -1.96 8.36 24.93
N ASN A 6 -2.49 7.23 25.40
CA ASN A 6 -2.26 5.93 24.76
C ASN A 6 -2.98 5.81 23.41
N LYS A 7 -4.19 6.40 23.27
CA LYS A 7 -4.91 6.37 22.00
C LYS A 7 -4.24 7.22 20.93
N HIS A 8 -3.73 8.38 21.34
CA HIS A 8 -3.04 9.31 20.44
C HIS A 8 -1.87 8.62 19.73
N VAL A 9 -1.06 7.86 20.47
CA VAL A 9 0.08 7.13 19.91
C VAL A 9 -0.36 6.08 18.88
N LEU A 10 -1.47 5.37 19.14
CA LEU A 10 -1.99 4.37 18.19
C LEU A 10 -2.49 5.04 16.91
N ILE A 11 -3.22 6.14 17.04
CA ILE A 11 -3.74 6.92 15.92
C ILE A 11 -2.58 7.51 15.09
N GLU A 12 -1.58 8.10 15.74
CA GLU A 12 -0.39 8.64 15.06
C GLU A 12 0.37 7.55 14.32
N SER A 13 0.51 6.37 14.93
CA SER A 13 1.18 5.22 14.32
C SER A 13 0.45 4.75 13.05
N LEU A 14 -0.89 4.66 13.11
CA LEU A 14 -1.71 4.30 11.95
C LEU A 14 -1.66 5.37 10.85
N ASN A 15 -1.74 6.65 11.21
CA ASN A 15 -1.64 7.74 10.24
C ASN A 15 -0.26 7.82 9.59
N ALA A 16 0.82 7.60 10.35
CA ALA A 16 2.17 7.52 9.82
C ALA A 16 2.32 6.34 8.86
N MET A 17 1.75 5.17 9.19
CA MET A 17 1.70 4.01 8.30
C MET A 17 0.97 4.32 7.00
N ARG A 18 -0.21 4.95 7.08
CA ARG A 18 -0.98 5.35 5.89
C ARG A 18 -0.16 6.26 4.97
N LYS A 19 0.48 7.28 5.53
CA LYS A 19 1.33 8.22 4.78
C LYS A 19 2.54 7.54 4.14
N ASN A 20 3.18 6.62 4.86
CA ASN A 20 4.33 5.87 4.35
C ASN A 20 3.93 4.93 3.20
N LEU A 21 2.77 4.28 3.29
CA LEU A 21 2.23 3.47 2.21
C LEU A 21 1.97 4.29 0.95
N GLU A 22 1.39 5.48 1.11
CA GLU A 22 1.12 6.42 0.01
C GLU A 22 2.42 6.84 -0.69
N SER A 23 3.39 7.33 0.09
CA SER A 23 4.68 7.76 -0.44
C SER A 23 5.44 6.62 -1.13
N SER A 24 5.33 5.40 -0.60
CA SER A 24 5.97 4.21 -1.19
C SER A 24 5.31 3.79 -2.49
N TYR A 25 3.97 3.82 -2.57
CA TYR A 25 3.22 3.50 -3.78
C TYR A 25 3.55 4.50 -4.90
N ASP A 26 3.53 5.80 -4.59
CA ASP A 26 3.84 6.86 -5.55
C ASP A 26 5.26 6.72 -6.07
N LEU A 27 6.25 6.59 -5.17
CA LEU A 27 7.66 6.43 -5.56
C LEU A 27 7.87 5.21 -6.46
N LYS A 28 7.31 4.05 -6.08
CA LYS A 28 7.44 2.81 -6.87
C LYS A 28 6.78 2.94 -8.25
N THR A 29 5.68 3.68 -8.33
CA THR A 29 4.97 3.96 -9.59
C THR A 29 5.78 4.88 -10.49
N TYR A 30 6.34 5.97 -9.94
CA TYR A 30 7.19 6.89 -10.70
C TYR A 30 8.44 6.21 -11.27
N VAL A 31 9.15 5.42 -10.46
CA VAL A 31 10.35 4.69 -10.89
C VAL A 31 10.04 3.70 -12.02
N ASP A 32 8.91 3.00 -11.94
CA ASP A 32 8.50 2.07 -12.99
C ASP A 32 8.11 2.80 -14.30
N GLU A 33 7.39 3.92 -14.19
CA GLU A 33 7.01 4.74 -15.34
C GLU A 33 8.24 5.36 -16.02
N GLU A 34 9.20 5.86 -15.24
CA GLU A 34 10.47 6.38 -15.74
C GLU A 34 11.29 5.28 -16.44
N SER A 35 11.38 4.10 -15.83
CA SER A 35 12.09 2.95 -16.42
C SER A 35 11.49 2.54 -17.76
N ARG A 36 10.15 2.47 -17.86
CA ARG A 36 9.45 2.16 -19.12
C ARG A 36 9.63 3.26 -20.16
N LEU A 37 9.63 4.52 -19.75
CA LEU A 37 9.89 5.65 -20.64
C LEU A 37 11.30 5.58 -21.23
N LEU A 38 12.32 5.33 -20.40
CA LEU A 38 13.70 5.17 -20.85
C LEU A 38 13.85 3.99 -21.82
N GLN A 39 13.16 2.87 -21.56
CA GLN A 39 13.12 1.72 -22.47
C GLN A 39 12.48 2.09 -23.82
N GLY A 40 11.38 2.85 -23.82
CA GLY A 40 10.70 3.29 -25.05
C GLY A 40 11.48 4.35 -25.84
N LEU A 41 12.29 5.17 -25.16
CA LEU A 41 13.16 6.16 -25.80
C LEU A 41 14.49 5.55 -26.30
N GLY A 42 14.89 4.41 -25.75
CA GLY A 42 16.06 3.64 -26.19
C GLY A 42 15.89 3.12 -27.62
N SER A 43 16.75 3.59 -28.52
CA SER A 43 16.69 3.28 -29.96
C SER A 43 16.77 1.78 -30.27
N LYS A 44 15.62 1.19 -30.65
CA LYS A 44 15.37 -0.10 -31.38
C LYS A 44 14.21 -0.94 -30.81
N TYR A 45 13.17 -0.37 -30.20
CA TYR A 45 11.97 -1.16 -29.89
C TYR A 45 10.87 -0.95 -30.96
N PRO A 46 10.49 -1.99 -31.73
CA PRO A 46 9.44 -1.88 -32.76
C PRO A 46 8.01 -2.04 -32.20
N GLY A 47 7.84 -2.20 -30.89
CA GLY A 47 6.56 -2.43 -30.23
C GLY A 47 6.04 -1.24 -29.40
N TYR A 48 4.72 -1.16 -29.23
CA TYR A 48 4.07 -0.21 -28.31
C TYR A 48 4.28 -0.69 -26.86
N LEU A 49 4.93 0.13 -26.04
CA LEU A 49 5.04 -0.11 -24.60
C LEU A 49 3.71 0.29 -23.93
N VAL A 50 2.98 -0.70 -23.40
CA VAL A 50 1.79 -0.45 -22.60
C VAL A 50 2.21 0.11 -21.26
N PHE A 51 1.85 1.36 -21.01
CA PHE A 51 1.99 1.97 -19.70
C PHE A 51 0.89 1.44 -18.78
N SER A 52 1.32 0.71 -17.74
CA SER A 52 0.66 0.64 -16.43
C SER A 52 -0.77 0.05 -16.31
N ASP A 53 -1.12 -1.06 -16.98
CA ASP A 53 -2.44 -1.67 -16.74
C ASP A 53 -2.63 -2.28 -15.33
N TYR A 54 -1.67 -3.08 -14.82
CA TYR A 54 -1.82 -3.75 -13.52
C TYR A 54 -1.52 -2.83 -12.32
N ARG A 55 -0.44 -2.04 -12.36
CA ARG A 55 -0.05 -1.19 -11.23
C ARG A 55 -0.96 0.02 -11.01
N ARG A 56 -1.51 0.65 -12.07
CA ARG A 56 -2.42 1.80 -11.90
C ARG A 56 -3.84 1.39 -11.52
N ASN A 57 -4.33 0.23 -11.94
CA ASN A 57 -5.72 -0.16 -11.65
C ASN A 57 -5.79 -1.07 -10.42
N GLU A 58 -5.18 -2.24 -10.47
CA GLU A 58 -5.21 -3.21 -9.37
C GLU A 58 -4.34 -2.79 -8.19
N GLY A 59 -3.14 -2.27 -8.45
CA GLY A 59 -2.26 -1.73 -7.41
C GLY A 59 -2.88 -0.55 -6.66
N LYS A 60 -3.47 0.40 -7.40
CA LYS A 60 -4.17 1.56 -6.81
C LYS A 60 -5.42 1.17 -6.06
N ARG A 61 -6.21 0.20 -6.58
CA ARG A 61 -7.39 -0.30 -5.88
C ARG A 61 -7.02 -0.86 -4.50
N ARG A 62 -6.02 -1.75 -4.46
CA ARG A 62 -5.55 -2.35 -3.19
C ARG A 62 -4.95 -1.32 -2.24
N PHE A 63 -4.22 -0.35 -2.78
CA PHE A 63 -3.73 0.78 -1.98
C PHE A 63 -4.88 1.54 -1.32
N ASN A 64 -5.93 1.87 -2.08
CA ASN A 64 -7.11 2.53 -1.55
C ASN A 64 -7.83 1.68 -0.49
N GLU A 65 -7.98 0.37 -0.72
CA GLU A 65 -8.58 -0.55 0.25
C GLU A 65 -7.80 -0.57 1.59
N ILE A 66 -6.46 -0.60 1.54
CA ILE A 66 -5.62 -0.59 2.75
C ILE A 66 -5.72 0.76 3.47
N THR A 67 -5.69 1.87 2.73
CA THR A 67 -5.76 3.20 3.34
C THR A 67 -7.14 3.50 3.95
N GLU A 68 -8.22 2.98 3.34
CA GLU A 68 -9.57 3.02 3.90
C GLU A 68 -9.70 2.16 5.16
N LEU A 69 -9.12 0.96 5.15
CA LEU A 69 -9.08 0.09 6.35
C LEU A 69 -8.37 0.79 7.52
N ILE A 70 -7.23 1.44 7.26
CA ILE A 70 -6.52 2.21 8.28
C ILE A 70 -7.35 3.43 8.74
N GLY A 71 -7.99 4.14 7.81
CA GLY A 71 -8.85 5.28 8.12
C GLY A 71 -10.02 4.90 9.03
N THR A 72 -10.68 3.78 8.71
CA THR A 72 -11.79 3.23 9.52
C THR A 72 -11.32 2.88 10.93
N ALA A 73 -10.17 2.21 11.04
CA ALA A 73 -9.58 1.86 12.34
C ALA A 73 -9.25 3.09 13.19
N VAL A 74 -8.75 4.17 12.58
CA VAL A 74 -8.51 5.45 13.29
C VAL A 74 -9.81 6.00 13.85
N SER A 75 -10.87 6.09 13.04
CA SER A 75 -12.18 6.57 13.49
C SER A 75 -12.78 5.71 14.60
N GLU A 76 -12.61 4.38 14.53
CA GLU A 76 -13.08 3.49 15.61
C GLU A 76 -12.29 3.65 16.91
N ILE A 77 -10.97 3.87 16.84
CA ILE A 77 -10.10 4.10 18.00
C ILE A 77 -10.47 5.40 18.72
N GLU A 78 -10.86 6.44 17.97
CA GLU A 78 -11.33 7.71 18.53
C GLU A 78 -12.58 7.52 19.39
N CYS A 79 -13.52 6.68 18.93
CA CYS A 79 -14.83 6.48 19.57
C CYS A 79 -14.87 5.39 20.65
N CYS A 80 -13.86 4.52 20.77
CA CYS A 80 -13.90 3.37 21.69
C CYS A 80 -13.18 3.61 23.04
N ASP A 81 -13.11 2.62 23.93
CA ASP A 81 -12.26 2.68 25.13
C ASP A 81 -10.79 2.31 24.80
N THR A 82 -9.86 2.49 25.75
CA THR A 82 -8.44 2.20 25.51
C THR A 82 -8.13 0.73 25.29
N LYS A 83 -8.89 -0.18 25.89
CA LYS A 83 -8.69 -1.63 25.70
C LYS A 83 -9.10 -2.04 24.29
N LYS A 84 -10.28 -1.60 23.84
CA LYS A 84 -10.76 -1.86 22.48
C LYS A 84 -9.88 -1.18 21.44
N ALA A 85 -9.35 0.02 21.73
CA ALA A 85 -8.42 0.71 20.83
C ALA A 85 -7.16 -0.13 20.53
N ALA A 86 -6.58 -0.77 21.56
CA ALA A 86 -5.42 -1.63 21.38
C ALA A 86 -5.73 -2.89 20.54
N ILE A 87 -6.95 -3.44 20.69
CA ILE A 87 -7.42 -4.58 19.90
C ILE A 87 -7.59 -4.17 18.43
N ILE A 88 -8.32 -3.08 18.17
CA ILE A 88 -8.54 -2.55 16.81
C ILE A 88 -7.20 -2.26 16.14
N TYR A 89 -6.28 -1.62 16.85
CA TYR A 89 -4.93 -1.37 16.35
C TYR A 89 -4.21 -2.66 15.96
N LEU A 90 -4.19 -3.68 16.83
CA LEU A 90 -3.54 -4.95 16.54
C LEU A 90 -4.17 -5.68 15.36
N GLU A 91 -5.50 -5.68 15.27
CA GLU A 91 -6.24 -6.30 14.16
C GLU A 91 -5.94 -5.59 12.83
N THR A 92 -5.88 -4.26 12.87
CA THR A 92 -5.49 -3.43 11.72
C THR A 92 -4.09 -3.78 11.24
N LEU A 93 -3.11 -3.89 12.15
CA LEU A 93 -1.75 -4.30 11.80
C LEU A 93 -1.68 -5.68 11.16
N LYS A 94 -2.45 -6.65 11.68
CA LYS A 94 -2.52 -8.00 11.11
C LYS A 94 -3.13 -7.99 9.71
N ALA A 95 -4.18 -7.21 9.50
CA ALA A 95 -4.82 -7.08 8.20
C ALA A 95 -3.87 -6.46 7.17
N VAL A 96 -3.19 -5.36 7.53
CA VAL A 96 -2.19 -4.71 6.67
C VAL A 96 -1.03 -5.66 6.33
N LEU A 97 -0.54 -6.43 7.30
CA LEU A 97 0.51 -7.43 7.09
C LEU A 97 0.07 -8.53 6.12
N LEU A 98 -1.15 -9.05 6.30
CA LEU A 98 -1.71 -10.08 5.42
C LEU A 98 -1.83 -9.57 3.98
N GLN A 99 -2.37 -8.37 3.80
CA GLN A 99 -2.48 -7.73 2.49
C GLN A 99 -1.11 -7.53 1.85
N SER A 100 -0.13 -7.02 2.60
CA SER A 100 1.24 -6.81 2.13
C SER A 100 1.90 -8.12 1.67
N ARG A 101 1.67 -9.22 2.39
CA ARG A 101 2.15 -10.55 2.00
C ARG A 101 1.53 -11.01 0.68
N TRP A 102 0.22 -10.87 0.52
CA TRP A 102 -0.47 -11.24 -0.72
C TRP A 102 -0.01 -10.40 -1.91
N VAL A 103 0.23 -9.10 -1.72
CA VAL A 103 0.79 -8.24 -2.76
C VAL A 103 2.16 -8.76 -3.20
N ASN A 104 3.05 -9.07 -2.25
CA ASN A 104 4.37 -9.61 -2.60
C ASN A 104 4.27 -10.92 -3.40
N VAL A 105 3.40 -11.85 -2.97
CA VAL A 105 3.16 -13.10 -3.70
C VAL A 105 2.69 -12.81 -5.13
N LEU A 106 1.71 -11.91 -5.30
CA LEU A 106 1.18 -11.57 -6.62
C LEU A 106 2.20 -10.85 -7.50
N GLU A 107 3.09 -10.03 -6.93
CA GLU A 107 4.18 -9.40 -7.67
C GLU A 107 5.23 -10.42 -8.13
N ILE A 108 5.57 -11.41 -7.29
CA ILE A 108 6.47 -12.51 -7.67
C ILE A 108 5.89 -13.28 -8.87
N PHE A 109 4.63 -13.71 -8.79
CA PHE A 109 3.98 -14.45 -9.88
C PHE A 109 3.83 -13.61 -11.15
N ALA A 110 3.58 -12.30 -11.04
CA ALA A 110 3.52 -11.42 -12.20
C ALA A 110 4.88 -11.25 -12.90
N ASN A 111 5.98 -11.29 -12.15
CA ASN A 111 7.34 -11.15 -12.69
C ASN A 111 7.90 -12.47 -13.24
N ASP A 112 7.60 -13.62 -12.63
CA ASP A 112 8.04 -14.94 -13.10
C ASP A 112 7.35 -15.35 -14.42
N GLY A 113 6.16 -14.82 -14.71
CA GLY A 113 5.49 -15.00 -15.99
C GLY A 113 6.13 -14.27 -17.18
N SER A 114 7.18 -13.46 -16.95
CA SER A 114 7.80 -12.61 -17.98
C SER A 114 8.88 -13.31 -18.81
N GLU A 115 9.32 -14.52 -18.44
CA GLU A 115 10.35 -15.27 -19.18
C GLU A 115 9.80 -16.20 -20.28
N VAL A 116 8.48 -16.25 -20.48
CA VAL A 116 7.86 -17.03 -21.56
C VAL A 116 7.11 -16.08 -22.49
N ILE A 117 7.84 -15.51 -23.46
CA ILE A 117 7.47 -15.25 -24.87
C ILE A 117 8.73 -14.83 -25.62
#